data_AF-A0A9P7G160-F1
#
_entry.id   AF-A0A9P7G160-F1
#
_cell.length_a   1.000
_cell.length_b   1.000
_cell.length_c   1.000
_cell.angle_alpha   90.00
_cell.angle_beta   90.00
_cell.angle_gamma   90.00
#
_symmetry.space_group_name_H-M   'P 1'
#
loop_
_entity.id
_entity.type
_entity.pdbx_description
1 polymer ?
#
loop_
_entity_poly.entity_id
_entity_poly.type
_entity_poly.pdbx_seq_one_letter_code
_entity_poly.pdbx_strand_id
1 'polypeptide(L)'
;MVHLLKDPDGWISVLKLSNMWEMEKIRELAIDKLTSIRMIPVEKIVLAKEYHVPQWLRSGYQELVDRGEMPTTEEARKISFESATGIFQIRESTMRGRNYGNGSTFTVEGVFEAELVVEERWQKDHFTPS
;
A
#
# COMPACT_ATOMS: atom_id res chain seq x y z
N MET A 1 -14.20 -13.22 -25.12
CA MET A 1 -13.05 -12.29 -24.95
C MET A 1 -13.37 -11.15 -23.95
N VAL A 2 -14.12 -11.43 -22.88
CA VAL A 2 -14.47 -10.45 -21.82
C VAL A 2 -14.15 -10.96 -20.41
N HIS A 3 -13.63 -12.19 -20.27
CA HIS A 3 -13.21 -12.75 -18.98
C HIS A 3 -11.84 -12.23 -18.49
N LEU A 4 -10.97 -11.77 -19.40
CA LEU A 4 -9.64 -11.23 -19.04
C LEU A 4 -9.69 -9.85 -18.35
N LEU A 5 -10.83 -9.16 -18.41
CA LEU A 5 -10.97 -7.83 -17.79
C LEU A 5 -11.14 -7.87 -16.26
N LYS A 6 -11.26 -9.06 -15.66
CA LYS A 6 -11.44 -9.24 -14.21
C LYS A 6 -10.43 -10.19 -13.57
N ASP A 7 -9.37 -10.55 -14.28
CA ASP A 7 -8.35 -11.45 -13.74
C ASP A 7 -7.24 -10.63 -13.06
N PRO A 8 -7.18 -10.60 -11.71
CA PRO A 8 -6.14 -9.86 -11.01
C PRO A 8 -4.75 -10.40 -11.35
N ASP A 9 -4.60 -11.71 -11.53
CA ASP A 9 -3.30 -12.35 -11.79
C ASP A 9 -2.74 -11.94 -13.16
N GLY A 10 -3.63 -11.82 -14.16
CA GLY A 10 -3.28 -11.30 -15.47
C GLY A 10 -2.76 -9.87 -15.41
N TRP A 11 -3.45 -8.98 -14.69
CA TRP A 11 -3.01 -7.60 -14.55
C TRP A 11 -1.77 -7.43 -13.65
N ILE A 12 -1.58 -8.29 -12.63
CA ILE A 12 -0.33 -8.36 -11.86
C ILE A 12 0.84 -8.73 -12.78
N SER A 13 0.63 -9.67 -13.70
CA SER A 13 1.66 -10.05 -14.68
C SER A 13 2.01 -8.88 -15.62
N VAL A 14 1.01 -8.13 -16.08
CA VAL A 14 1.23 -6.92 -16.90
C VAL A 14 1.97 -5.85 -16.09
N LEU A 15 1.58 -5.61 -14.84
CA LEU A 15 2.25 -4.67 -13.94
C LEU A 15 3.72 -5.06 -13.75
N LYS A 16 3.99 -6.33 -13.46
CA LYS A 16 5.35 -6.84 -13.29
C LYS A 16 6.24 -6.60 -14.51
N LEU A 17 5.77 -6.96 -15.70
CA LEU A 17 6.56 -6.81 -16.93
C LEU A 17 6.75 -5.33 -17.31
N SER A 18 5.68 -4.53 -17.21
CA SER A 18 5.76 -3.10 -17.51
C SER A 18 6.64 -2.34 -16.52
N ASN A 19 6.68 -2.75 -15.26
CA ASN A 19 7.62 -2.24 -14.26
C ASN A 19 9.06 -2.62 -14.60
N MET A 20 9.31 -3.88 -14.96
CA MET A 20 10.64 -4.39 -15.29
C MET A 20 11.26 -3.74 -16.53
N TRP A 21 10.44 -3.39 -17.51
CA TRP A 21 10.89 -2.80 -18.78
C TRP A 21 10.61 -1.31 -18.89
N GLU A 22 10.29 -0.66 -17.78
CA GLU A 22 10.05 0.80 -17.72
C GLU A 22 9.01 1.28 -18.75
N MET A 23 7.97 0.48 -18.98
CA MET A 23 6.87 0.80 -19.89
C MET A 23 5.80 1.63 -19.18
N GLU A 24 6.08 2.91 -18.93
CA GLU A 24 5.25 3.87 -18.17
C GLU A 24 3.75 3.74 -18.45
N LYS A 25 3.32 3.93 -19.71
CA LYS A 25 1.89 3.90 -20.08
C LYS A 25 1.20 2.56 -19.82
N ILE A 26 1.94 1.45 -19.96
CA ILE A 26 1.40 0.10 -19.71
C ILE A 26 1.32 -0.16 -18.21
N ARG A 27 2.30 0.33 -17.46
CA ARG A 27 2.33 0.30 -16.01
C ARG A 27 1.15 1.07 -15.42
N GLU A 28 0.91 2.30 -15.86
CA GLU A 28 -0.23 3.12 -15.45
C GLU A 28 -1.56 2.41 -15.73
N LEU A 29 -1.72 1.85 -16.93
CA LEU A 29 -2.92 1.08 -17.29
C LEU A 29 -3.12 -0.12 -16.36
N ALA A 30 -2.06 -0.87 -16.03
CA ALA A 30 -2.17 -2.01 -15.12
C ALA A 30 -2.55 -1.59 -13.70
N ILE A 31 -1.97 -0.49 -13.21
CA ILE A 31 -2.32 0.11 -11.90
C ILE A 31 -3.79 0.52 -11.88
N ASP A 32 -4.29 1.19 -12.92
CA ASP A 32 -5.69 1.62 -12.99
C ASP A 32 -6.65 0.42 -12.94
N LYS A 33 -6.33 -0.64 -13.68
CA LYS A 33 -7.17 -1.85 -13.71
C LYS A 33 -7.15 -2.57 -12.37
N LEU A 34 -5.99 -2.74 -11.75
CA LEU A 34 -5.87 -3.35 -10.42
C LEU A 34 -6.50 -2.50 -9.33
N THR A 35 -6.43 -1.17 -9.42
CA THR A 35 -7.09 -0.25 -8.46
C THR A 35 -8.61 -0.41 -8.48
N SER A 36 -9.19 -0.73 -9.64
CA SER A 36 -10.64 -1.00 -9.76
C SER A 36 -11.07 -2.35 -9.16
N ILE A 37 -10.10 -3.24 -8.84
CA ILE A 37 -10.34 -4.54 -8.25
C ILE A 37 -10.14 -4.45 -6.74
N ARG A 38 -11.06 -5.04 -5.97
CA ARG A 38 -10.93 -5.10 -4.50
C ARG A 38 -9.80 -6.07 -4.12
N MET A 39 -8.69 -5.52 -3.65
CA MET A 39 -7.60 -6.29 -3.03
C MET A 39 -7.75 -6.35 -1.51
N ILE A 40 -7.27 -7.43 -0.90
CA ILE A 40 -7.15 -7.51 0.56
C ILE A 40 -6.05 -6.54 1.00
N PRO A 41 -6.20 -5.80 2.12
CA PRO A 41 -5.26 -4.74 2.51
C PRO A 41 -3.79 -5.19 2.57
N VAL A 42 -3.54 -6.41 3.05
CA VAL A 42 -2.20 -7.01 3.16
C VAL A 42 -1.58 -7.25 1.78
N GLU A 43 -2.35 -7.83 0.85
CA GLU A 43 -1.88 -8.06 -0.52
C GLU A 43 -1.63 -6.74 -1.24
N LYS A 44 -2.50 -5.76 -1.01
CA LYS A 44 -2.35 -4.40 -1.54
C LYS A 44 -1.05 -3.76 -1.08
N ILE A 45 -0.69 -3.87 0.21
CA ILE A 45 0.59 -3.37 0.74
C ILE A 45 1.77 -4.09 0.12
N VAL A 46 1.72 -5.43 0.01
CA VAL A 46 2.81 -6.23 -0.58
C VAL A 46 3.04 -5.82 -2.03
N LEU A 47 2.00 -5.77 -2.85
CA LEU A 47 2.09 -5.34 -4.25
C LEU A 47 2.53 -3.88 -4.37
N ALA A 48 2.10 -3.01 -3.46
CA ALA A 48 2.50 -1.62 -3.44
C ALA A 48 4.00 -1.44 -3.21
N LYS A 49 4.60 -2.22 -2.30
CA LYS A 49 6.04 -2.22 -2.05
C LYS A 49 6.81 -2.87 -3.20
N GLU A 50 6.30 -3.99 -3.72
CA GLU A 50 6.97 -4.73 -4.80
C GLU A 50 7.00 -3.94 -6.11
N TYR A 51 5.93 -3.21 -6.41
CA TYR A 51 5.78 -2.47 -7.66
C TYR A 51 5.76 -0.95 -7.46
N HIS A 52 6.20 -0.45 -6.31
CA HIS A 52 6.34 0.98 -6.02
C HIS A 52 5.07 1.79 -6.32
N VAL A 53 3.95 1.45 -5.68
CA VAL A 53 2.63 2.10 -5.91
C VAL A 53 2.18 2.81 -4.62
N PRO A 54 2.61 4.08 -4.36
CA PRO A 54 2.40 4.76 -3.08
C PRO A 54 0.92 4.88 -2.67
N GLN A 55 0.02 5.07 -3.63
CA GLN A 55 -1.42 5.15 -3.37
C GLN A 55 -1.99 3.84 -2.83
N TRP A 56 -1.48 2.69 -3.26
CA TRP A 56 -1.87 1.39 -2.73
C TRP A 56 -1.28 1.15 -1.35
N LEU A 57 -0.04 1.60 -1.12
CA LEU A 57 0.61 1.50 0.17
C LEU A 57 -0.17 2.27 1.24
N ARG A 58 -0.46 3.54 0.95
CA ARG A 58 -1.18 4.46 1.83
C ARG A 58 -2.60 3.94 2.14
N SER A 59 -3.35 3.53 1.11
CA SER A 59 -4.71 2.99 1.29
C SER A 59 -4.72 1.64 2.00
N GLY A 60 -3.75 0.75 1.73
CA GLY A 60 -3.64 -0.53 2.41
C GLY A 60 -3.35 -0.36 3.91
N TYR A 61 -2.48 0.58 4.28
CA TYR A 61 -2.25 0.91 5.69
C TYR A 61 -3.49 1.50 6.35
N GLN A 62 -4.18 2.43 5.68
CA GLN A 62 -5.41 3.01 6.21
C GLN A 62 -6.48 1.94 6.45
N GLU A 63 -6.70 1.04 5.48
CA GLU A 63 -7.64 -0.07 5.62
C GLU A 63 -7.27 -1.02 6.76
N LEU A 64 -5.98 -1.30 6.96
CA LEU A 64 -5.54 -2.08 8.11
C LEU A 64 -5.69 -1.32 9.43
N VAL A 65 -5.53 0.00 9.48
CA VAL A 65 -5.82 0.80 10.68
C VAL A 65 -7.32 0.75 10.99
N ASP A 66 -8.18 0.81 9.98
CA ASP A 66 -9.63 0.90 10.16
C ASP A 66 -10.33 -0.44 10.42
N ARG A 67 -9.73 -1.59 10.06
CA ARG A 67 -10.31 -2.94 10.20
C ARG A 67 -10.76 -3.32 11.62
N GLY A 68 -10.30 -2.62 12.67
CA GLY A 68 -10.56 -2.94 14.07
C GLY A 68 -9.78 -4.15 14.63
N GLU A 69 -9.47 -5.15 13.79
CA GLU A 69 -8.67 -6.32 14.15
C GLU A 69 -7.18 -6.09 13.86
N MET A 70 -6.30 -6.44 14.81
CA MET A 70 -4.84 -6.33 14.63
C MET A 70 -4.34 -7.23 13.49
N PRO A 71 -3.25 -6.86 12.79
CA PRO A 71 -2.57 -7.78 11.88
C PRO A 71 -2.20 -9.06 12.63
N THR A 72 -2.51 -10.20 12.04
CA THR A 72 -2.03 -11.49 12.55
C THR A 72 -0.52 -11.61 12.36
N THR A 73 0.12 -12.57 13.04
CA THR A 73 1.56 -12.83 12.86
C THR A 73 1.93 -13.13 11.40
N GLU A 74 1.05 -13.79 10.66
CA GLU A 74 1.27 -14.10 9.24
C GLU A 74 1.15 -12.85 8.37
N GLU A 75 0.16 -11.99 8.63
CA GLU A 75 0.04 -10.71 7.94
C GLU A 75 1.22 -9.79 8.24
N ALA A 76 1.66 -9.73 9.50
CA ALA A 76 2.84 -8.98 9.92
C ALA A 76 4.12 -9.48 9.22
N ARG A 77 4.25 -10.79 9.00
CA ARG A 77 5.36 -11.35 8.22
C ARG A 77 5.33 -10.86 6.76
N LYS A 78 4.15 -10.76 6.16
CA LYS A 78 3.97 -10.32 4.77
C LYS A 78 4.27 -8.82 4.59
N ILE A 79 3.80 -7.96 5.49
CA ILE A 79 3.98 -6.50 5.37
C ILE A 79 5.23 -5.96 6.08
N SER A 80 5.97 -6.83 6.77
CA SER A 80 7.02 -6.57 7.76
C SER A 80 6.50 -6.26 9.18
N PHE A 81 7.27 -6.69 10.18
CA PHE A 81 6.96 -6.43 11.60
C PHE A 81 7.03 -4.94 11.94
N GLU A 82 7.89 -4.17 11.25
CA GLU A 82 7.97 -2.72 11.41
C GLU A 82 6.65 -2.07 10.99
N SER A 83 6.15 -2.39 9.80
CA SER A 83 4.89 -1.83 9.32
C SER A 83 3.70 -2.26 10.19
N ALA A 84 3.69 -3.52 10.66
CA ALA A 84 2.69 -4.00 11.62
C ALA A 84 2.73 -3.24 12.97
N THR A 85 3.93 -2.91 13.45
CA THR A 85 4.12 -2.09 14.65
C THR A 85 3.63 -0.67 14.44
N GLY A 86 3.85 -0.08 13.26
CA GLY A 86 3.28 1.22 12.90
C GLY A 86 1.75 1.23 12.95
N ILE A 87 1.09 0.19 12.43
CA ILE A 87 -0.38 0.04 12.51
C ILE A 87 -0.84 0.00 13.98
N PHE A 88 -0.12 -0.73 14.83
CA PHE A 88 -0.40 -0.78 16.27
C PHE A 88 -0.28 0.59 16.93
N GLN A 89 0.78 1.35 16.63
CA GLN A 89 1.00 2.70 17.18
C GLN A 89 -0.15 3.66 16.85
N ILE A 90 -0.58 3.69 15.59
CA ILE A 90 -1.70 4.54 15.16
C ILE A 90 -2.97 4.20 15.95
N ARG A 91 -3.31 2.91 16.02
CA ARG A 91 -4.52 2.45 16.71
C ARG A 91 -4.49 2.70 18.21
N GLU A 92 -3.37 2.38 18.87
CA GLU A 92 -3.22 2.62 20.31
C GLU A 92 -3.30 4.10 20.63
N SER A 93 -2.72 4.97 19.79
CA SER A 93 -2.84 6.42 19.96
C SER A 93 -4.28 6.91 19.83
N THR A 94 -5.06 6.33 18.92
CA THR A 94 -6.47 6.66 18.73
C THR A 94 -7.30 6.20 19.94
N MET A 95 -7.02 5.01 20.48
CA MET A 95 -7.67 4.51 21.69
C MET A 95 -7.33 5.34 22.93
N ARG A 96 -6.06 5.74 23.10
CA ARG A 96 -5.60 6.55 24.25
C ARG A 96 -6.00 8.02 24.15
N GLY A 97 -5.94 8.61 22.96
CA GLY A 97 -6.34 10.00 22.70
C GLY A 97 -7.84 10.25 22.91
N ARG A 98 -8.67 9.21 22.77
CA ARG A 98 -10.08 9.26 23.21
C ARG A 98 -10.23 9.38 24.74
N ASN A 99 -9.26 8.92 25.52
CA ASN A 99 -9.38 8.82 26.98
C ASN A 99 -8.70 9.96 27.76
N TYR A 100 -7.74 10.66 27.16
CA TYR A 100 -7.02 11.76 27.80
C TYR A 100 -6.76 12.86 26.78
N GLY A 101 -7.44 14.00 26.91
CA GLY A 101 -7.56 15.08 25.91
C GLY A 101 -6.28 15.86 25.57
N ASN A 102 -5.12 15.20 25.54
CA ASN A 102 -3.88 15.75 25.02
C ASN A 102 -2.95 14.59 24.61
N GLY A 103 -2.74 14.39 23.30
CA GLY A 103 -1.80 13.38 22.81
C GLY A 103 -1.80 13.33 21.29
N SER A 104 -0.66 13.61 20.68
CA SER A 104 -0.42 13.57 19.23
C SER A 104 -1.10 12.37 18.57
N THR A 105 -2.11 12.62 17.74
CA THR A 105 -2.72 11.59 16.89
C THR A 105 -1.72 11.21 15.82
N PHE A 106 -1.31 9.94 15.80
CA PHE A 106 -0.45 9.44 14.74
C PHE A 106 -1.31 9.20 13.49
N THR A 107 -0.85 9.66 12.33
CA THR A 107 -1.50 9.41 11.03
C THR A 107 -0.73 8.35 10.25
N VAL A 108 -1.37 7.75 9.24
CA VAL A 108 -0.71 6.84 8.30
C VAL A 108 0.46 7.54 7.62
N GLU A 109 0.28 8.80 7.22
CA GLU A 109 1.30 9.60 6.56
C GLU A 109 2.50 9.83 7.46
N GLY A 110 2.29 10.14 8.75
CA GLY A 110 3.39 10.43 9.67
C GLY A 110 4.16 9.17 10.09
N VAL A 111 3.45 8.06 10.36
CA VAL A 111 4.11 6.82 10.81
C VAL A 111 4.83 6.12 9.67
N PHE A 112 4.27 6.17 8.46
CA PHE A 112 4.84 5.48 7.29
C PHE A 112 5.54 6.45 6.32
N GLU A 113 5.89 7.66 6.76
CA GLU A 113 6.52 8.69 5.93
C GLU A 113 7.74 8.15 5.19
N ALA A 114 8.64 7.47 5.90
CA ALA A 114 9.85 6.92 5.32
C ALA A 114 9.56 5.90 4.21
N GLU A 115 8.60 5.00 4.42
CA GLU A 115 8.20 4.02 3.39
C GLU A 115 7.56 4.73 2.18
N LEU A 116 6.64 5.67 2.42
CA LEU A 116 5.95 6.39 1.36
C LEU A 116 6.91 7.23 0.51
N VAL A 117 7.86 7.92 1.14
CA VAL A 117 8.89 8.72 0.45
C VAL A 117 9.79 7.84 -0.41
N VAL A 118 10.13 6.63 0.04
CA VAL A 118 10.91 5.67 -0.77
C VAL A 118 10.15 5.31 -2.04
N GLU A 119 8.87 4.96 -1.93
CA GLU A 119 8.07 4.58 -3.10
C GLU A 119 7.82 5.75 -4.06
N GLU A 120 7.53 6.95 -3.53
CA GLU A 120 7.32 8.17 -4.33
C GLU A 120 8.60 8.59 -5.06
N ARG A 121 9.75 8.49 -4.40
CA ARG A 121 11.05 8.76 -5.02
C ARG A 121 11.35 7.76 -6.14
N TRP A 122 11.09 6.47 -5.92
CA TRP A 122 11.34 5.46 -6.94
C TRP A 122 10.52 5.73 -8.22
N GLN A 123 9.24 6.10 -8.08
CA GLN A 123 8.41 6.52 -9.22
C GLN A 123 9.03 7.68 -9.98
N LYS A 124 9.51 8.70 -9.26
CA LYS A 124 10.13 9.88 -9.86
C LYS A 124 11.37 9.51 -10.67
N ASP A 125 12.24 8.67 -10.11
CA ASP A 125 13.52 8.31 -10.71
C ASP A 125 13.37 7.44 -11.98
N HIS A 126 12.24 6.73 -12.17
CA HIS A 126 12.04 5.80 -13.30
C HIS A 126 10.98 6.25 -14.32
N PHE A 127 9.98 7.03 -13.90
CA PHE A 127 8.77 7.26 -14.69
C PHE A 127 8.36 8.73 -14.82
N THR A 128 9.09 9.70 -14.26
CA THR A 128 8.79 11.12 -14.52
C THR A 128 9.68 11.69 -15.63
N PRO A 129 9.12 12.39 -16.64
CA PRO A 129 9.92 13.07 -17.64
C PRO A 129 10.77 14.19 -17.00
N SER A 130 12.02 14.30 -17.46
CA SER A 130 12.97 15.36 -17.10
C SER A 130 12.48 16.77 -17.43
#